data_AF-A0A2S6N8X3-F1
#
_entry.id   AF-A0A2S6N8X3-F1
#
_cell.length_a   1.000
_cell.length_b   1.000
_cell.length_c   1.000
_cell.angle_alpha   90.00
_cell.angle_beta   90.00
_cell.angle_gamma   90.00
#
_symmetry.space_group_name_H-M   'P 1'
#
loop_
_entity.id
_entity.type
_entity.pdbx_description
1 polymer ?
#
loop_
_entity_poly.entity_id
_entity_poly.type
_entity_poly.pdbx_seq_one_letter_code
_entity_poly.pdbx_strand_id
1 'polypeptide(L)'
;MPTRSGPFALLLIPFLLGACSFDHGLRRTTRLLNDRLQATMAPDIASGAATVQPLSNGALVTLLGNADFANTVDARADRRRDVRASVIQGLLDPSLIRVAVADTSTLPVYQRQARVQNVYQYFEDNGLALTLVPDGSLPARPAGAPRPQGVAIRITLDCPANASRGTWGVGPVLPSCH
;
A
#
# COMPACT_ATOMS: atom_id res chain seq x y z
N MET A 1 -8.11 53.38 57.46
CA MET A 1 -7.86 52.05 56.85
C MET A 1 -8.58 51.97 55.51
N PRO A 2 -7.85 51.92 54.38
CA PRO A 2 -8.35 51.26 53.18
C PRO A 2 -7.39 50.14 52.74
N THR A 3 -7.96 48.95 52.55
CA THR A 3 -7.27 47.72 52.14
C THR A 3 -7.10 47.65 50.63
N ARG A 4 -5.87 47.29 50.24
CA ARG A 4 -5.38 46.99 48.90
C ARG A 4 -5.87 45.58 48.50
N SER A 5 -6.43 45.40 47.31
CA SER A 5 -6.67 44.05 46.74
C SER A 5 -6.58 44.12 45.21
N GLY A 6 -5.65 43.35 44.66
CA GLY A 6 -5.25 43.35 43.26
C GLY A 6 -6.09 42.42 42.35
N PRO A 7 -5.68 42.31 41.08
CA PRO A 7 -6.46 41.71 40.01
C PRO A 7 -6.32 40.18 39.97
N PHE A 8 -7.42 39.46 39.79
CA PHE A 8 -7.41 38.03 39.46
C PHE A 8 -8.00 37.84 38.05
N ALA A 9 -7.11 37.76 37.07
CA ALA A 9 -7.43 37.33 35.72
C ALA A 9 -7.61 35.80 35.72
N LEU A 10 -8.85 35.34 35.53
CA LEU A 10 -9.17 33.93 35.31
C LEU A 10 -8.95 33.59 33.82
N LEU A 11 -7.74 33.12 33.50
CA LEU A 11 -7.43 32.41 32.26
C LEU A 11 -7.88 30.94 32.39
N LEU A 12 -9.06 30.62 31.88
CA LEU A 12 -9.58 29.25 31.75
C LEU A 12 -9.32 28.73 30.32
N ILE A 13 -8.14 28.16 30.09
CA ILE A 13 -7.87 27.24 28.98
C ILE A 13 -6.88 26.21 29.53
N PRO A 14 -7.25 24.92 29.67
CA PRO A 14 -6.66 23.95 28.73
C PRO A 14 -7.45 22.65 28.49
N PHE A 15 -6.96 21.91 27.48
CA PHE A 15 -7.21 20.49 27.17
C PHE A 15 -8.23 20.13 26.09
N LEU A 16 -7.91 20.53 24.86
CA LEU A 16 -8.23 19.76 23.65
C LEU A 16 -6.93 19.39 22.92
N LEU A 17 -6.14 18.47 23.48
CA LEU A 17 -4.94 17.92 22.85
C LEU A 17 -4.91 16.41 23.07
N GLY A 18 -5.50 15.65 22.14
CA GLY A 18 -5.54 14.19 22.25
C GLY A 18 -5.95 13.43 20.99
N ALA A 19 -5.87 14.03 19.80
CA ALA A 19 -6.29 13.35 18.57
C ALA A 19 -5.44 13.74 17.35
N CYS A 20 -4.13 13.49 17.37
CA CYS A 20 -3.28 13.61 16.17
C CYS A 20 -2.20 12.52 16.03
N SER A 21 -2.17 11.47 16.86
CA SER A 21 -1.10 10.45 16.81
C SER A 21 -1.24 9.48 15.64
N PHE A 22 -2.47 9.27 15.15
CA PHE A 22 -2.76 8.25 14.13
C PHE A 22 -2.29 8.66 12.73
N ASP A 23 -2.42 9.95 12.39
CA ASP A 23 -2.00 10.49 11.09
C ASP A 23 -0.47 10.46 10.90
N HIS A 24 0.29 10.57 11.99
CA HIS A 24 1.76 10.51 11.92
C HIS A 24 2.26 9.10 11.63
N GLY A 25 1.69 8.08 12.27
CA GLY A 25 2.05 6.68 12.02
C GLY A 25 1.72 6.25 10.60
N LEU A 26 0.51 6.53 10.12
CA LEU A 26 0.10 6.20 8.75
C LEU A 26 1.00 6.86 7.69
N ARG A 27 1.35 8.14 7.85
CA ARG A 27 2.26 8.84 6.92
C ARG A 27 3.65 8.24 6.90
N ARG A 28 4.17 7.85 8.06
CA ARG A 28 5.48 7.20 8.17
C ARG A 28 5.49 5.83 7.51
N THR A 29 4.48 5.01 7.79
CA THR A 29 4.32 3.69 7.16
C THR A 29 4.11 3.81 5.64
N THR A 30 3.35 4.82 5.20
CA THR A 30 3.18 5.11 3.76
C THR A 30 4.51 5.48 3.11
N ARG A 31 5.32 6.31 3.76
CA ARG A 31 6.66 6.64 3.27
C ARG A 31 7.55 5.39 3.20
N LEU A 32 7.56 4.57 4.25
CA LEU A 32 8.34 3.33 4.28
C LEU A 32 7.94 2.36 3.17
N LEU A 33 6.64 2.18 2.93
CA LEU A 33 6.14 1.36 1.82
C LEU A 33 6.67 1.88 0.48
N ASN A 34 6.52 3.19 0.24
CA ASN A 34 6.96 3.81 -1.01
C ASN A 34 8.48 3.72 -1.20
N ASP A 35 9.27 3.95 -0.15
CA ASP A 35 10.73 3.85 -0.20
C ASP A 35 11.17 2.41 -0.52
N ARG A 36 10.53 1.41 0.11
CA ARG A 36 10.80 0.00 -0.16
C ARG A 36 10.44 -0.38 -1.59
N LEU A 37 9.26 -0.01 -2.06
CA LEU A 37 8.84 -0.28 -3.44
C LEU A 37 9.76 0.40 -4.46
N GLN A 38 10.15 1.66 -4.24
CA GLN A 38 11.09 2.32 -5.13
C GLN A 38 12.45 1.64 -5.15
N ALA A 39 12.97 1.22 -3.99
CA ALA A 39 14.26 0.53 -3.91
C ALA A 39 14.22 -0.86 -4.56
N THR A 40 13.20 -1.67 -4.28
CA THR A 40 13.11 -3.03 -4.82
C THR A 40 12.76 -3.05 -6.31
N MET A 41 11.99 -2.06 -6.78
CA MET A 41 11.59 -1.97 -8.18
C MET A 41 12.51 -1.07 -9.02
N ALA A 42 13.58 -0.49 -8.46
CA ALA A 42 14.48 0.40 -9.19
C ALA A 42 14.97 -0.18 -10.54
N PRO A 43 15.37 -1.47 -10.65
CA PRO A 43 15.75 -2.05 -11.94
C PRO A 43 14.59 -2.14 -12.94
N ASP A 44 13.37 -2.42 -12.46
CA ASP A 44 12.17 -2.54 -13.31
C ASP A 44 11.70 -1.18 -13.79
N ILE A 45 11.85 -0.14 -12.95
CA ILE A 45 11.57 1.25 -13.30
C ILE A 45 12.60 1.75 -14.33
N ALA A 46 13.89 1.49 -14.10
CA ALA A 46 14.96 1.91 -15.01
C ALA A 46 14.86 1.26 -16.40
N SER A 47 14.37 0.02 -16.46
CA SER A 47 14.11 -0.69 -17.72
C SER A 47 12.77 -0.34 -18.37
N GLY A 48 11.95 0.50 -17.73
CA GLY A 48 10.63 0.87 -18.22
C GLY A 48 9.58 -0.24 -18.11
N ALA A 49 9.86 -1.30 -17.35
CA ALA A 49 8.95 -2.42 -17.11
C ALA A 49 7.91 -2.15 -16.00
N ALA A 50 8.12 -1.11 -15.18
CA ALA A 50 7.17 -0.72 -14.14
C ALA A 50 7.24 0.79 -13.80
N THR A 51 6.19 1.28 -13.17
CA THR A 51 6.16 2.58 -12.50
C THR A 51 5.57 2.44 -11.11
N VAL A 52 6.10 3.21 -10.15
CA VAL A 52 5.57 3.30 -8.78
C VAL A 52 5.08 4.74 -8.57
N GLN A 53 3.79 4.89 -8.27
CA GLN A 53 3.17 6.15 -7.91
C GLN A 53 2.79 6.13 -6.42
N PRO A 54 3.35 7.02 -5.59
CA PRO A 54 2.90 7.18 -4.21
C PRO A 54 1.45 7.66 -4.12
N LEU A 55 0.69 7.09 -3.20
CA LEU A 55 -0.66 7.53 -2.83
C LEU A 55 -0.68 8.05 -1.38
N SER A 56 -1.73 8.76 -1.00
CA SER A 56 -1.88 9.30 0.38
C SER A 56 -1.95 8.22 1.46
N ASN A 57 -2.41 7.01 1.11
CA ASN A 57 -2.58 5.87 2.00
C ASN A 57 -1.97 4.58 1.44
N GLY A 58 -0.93 4.68 0.60
CA GLY A 58 -0.31 3.52 0.00
C GLY A 58 0.50 3.82 -1.26
N ALA A 59 0.42 2.91 -2.23
CA ALA A 59 1.13 3.01 -3.50
C ALA A 59 0.32 2.40 -4.65
N LEU A 60 0.50 2.92 -5.85
CA LEU A 60 0.03 2.34 -7.10
C LEU A 60 1.24 1.92 -7.92
N VAL A 61 1.43 0.62 -8.06
CA VAL A 61 2.42 0.05 -8.98
C VAL A 61 1.72 -0.24 -10.30
N THR A 62 2.31 0.16 -11.42
CA THR A 62 1.82 -0.26 -12.75
C THR A 62 2.92 -1.03 -13.45
N LEU A 63 2.61 -2.25 -13.86
CA LEU A 63 3.48 -3.11 -14.63
C LEU A 63 3.30 -2.78 -16.10
N LEU A 64 4.33 -2.17 -16.69
CA LEU A 64 4.36 -1.65 -18.05
C LEU A 64 4.95 -2.74 -18.96
N GLY A 65 4.09 -3.45 -19.67
CA GLY A 65 4.53 -4.53 -20.55
C GLY A 65 3.38 -5.32 -21.15
N ASN A 66 3.66 -5.94 -22.29
CA ASN A 66 2.74 -6.84 -22.97
C ASN A 66 2.58 -8.12 -22.15
N ALA A 67 1.33 -8.38 -21.76
CA ALA A 67 0.60 -9.61 -21.42
C ALA A 67 1.27 -10.93 -20.97
N ASP A 68 2.56 -11.17 -21.11
CA ASP A 68 3.16 -12.47 -20.83
C ASP A 68 3.74 -12.50 -19.41
N PHE A 69 2.84 -12.46 -18.43
CA PHE A 69 3.15 -13.01 -17.12
C PHE A 69 3.04 -14.53 -17.26
N ALA A 70 4.10 -15.21 -17.70
CA ALA A 70 4.09 -16.65 -17.80
C ALA A 70 3.83 -17.25 -16.40
N ASN A 71 2.66 -17.89 -16.21
CA ASN A 71 2.40 -18.78 -15.07
C ASN A 71 2.71 -20.21 -15.51
N THR A 72 3.90 -20.41 -16.08
CA THR A 72 4.32 -21.75 -16.51
C THR A 72 4.84 -22.53 -15.31
N VAL A 73 4.70 -23.86 -15.36
CA VAL A 73 5.15 -24.80 -14.34
C VAL A 73 6.67 -24.69 -14.08
N ASP A 74 7.41 -24.07 -15.02
CA ASP A 74 8.83 -23.74 -14.92
C ASP A 74 9.10 -22.23 -14.94
N ALA A 75 8.48 -21.46 -14.03
CA ALA A 75 8.83 -20.05 -13.79
C ALA A 75 10.32 -19.83 -13.42
N ARG A 76 11.07 -20.91 -13.11
CA ARG A 76 12.53 -20.91 -12.93
C ARG A 76 13.33 -20.89 -14.24
N ALA A 77 12.74 -21.28 -15.37
CA ALA A 77 13.41 -21.34 -16.67
C ALA A 77 13.52 -19.96 -17.36
N ASP A 78 12.65 -19.02 -16.98
CA ASP A 78 12.73 -17.65 -17.47
C ASP A 78 13.88 -16.91 -16.77
N ARG A 79 14.98 -16.69 -17.50
CA ARG A 79 16.15 -15.92 -17.03
C ARG A 79 15.85 -14.42 -16.84
N ARG A 80 14.58 -14.02 -16.94
CA ARG A 80 14.12 -12.64 -16.75
C ARG A 80 13.61 -12.50 -15.33
N ARG A 81 14.08 -11.44 -14.65
CA ARG A 81 13.57 -11.06 -13.33
C ARG A 81 12.06 -10.85 -13.42
N ASP A 82 11.29 -11.61 -12.64
CA ASP A 82 9.84 -11.43 -12.56
C ASP A 82 9.54 -10.14 -11.81
N VAL A 83 8.94 -9.16 -12.51
CA VAL A 83 8.60 -7.86 -11.93
C VAL A 83 7.60 -8.01 -10.79
N ARG A 84 6.74 -9.05 -10.80
CA ARG A 84 5.80 -9.34 -9.70
C ARG A 84 6.53 -9.70 -8.42
N ALA A 85 7.67 -10.40 -8.51
CA ALA A 85 8.49 -10.71 -7.33
C ALA A 85 9.03 -9.43 -6.68
N SER A 86 9.44 -8.44 -7.47
CA SER A 86 9.92 -7.15 -6.98
C SER A 86 8.84 -6.40 -6.20
N VAL A 87 7.58 -6.50 -6.64
CA VAL A 87 6.44 -5.93 -5.92
C VAL A 87 6.33 -6.56 -4.55
N ILE A 88 6.27 -7.91 -4.48
CA ILE A 88 6.15 -8.66 -3.21
C ILE A 88 7.29 -8.32 -2.25
N GLN A 89 8.53 -8.26 -2.74
CA GLN A 89 9.71 -7.89 -1.92
C GLN A 89 9.63 -6.47 -1.34
N GLY A 90 8.98 -5.56 -2.07
CA GLY A 90 8.78 -4.18 -1.64
C GLY A 90 7.59 -3.98 -0.69
N LEU A 91 6.74 -4.99 -0.51
CA LEU A 91 5.61 -4.91 0.41
C LEU A 91 6.06 -4.83 1.87
N LEU A 92 5.19 -4.24 2.68
CA LEU A 92 5.26 -4.32 4.13
C LEU A 92 4.70 -5.67 4.60
N ASP A 93 4.59 -5.84 5.91
CA ASP A 93 3.91 -6.99 6.49
C ASP A 93 2.52 -7.18 5.84
N PRO A 94 2.20 -8.36 5.30
CA PRO A 94 0.91 -8.65 4.67
C PRO A 94 -0.30 -8.27 5.54
N SER A 95 -0.20 -8.38 6.86
CA SER A 95 -1.27 -8.01 7.78
C SER A 95 -1.63 -6.53 7.76
N LEU A 96 -0.71 -5.65 7.35
CA LEU A 96 -0.86 -4.19 7.28
C LEU A 96 -1.38 -3.69 5.93
N ILE A 97 -1.57 -4.56 4.94
CA ILE A 97 -1.84 -4.13 3.57
C ILE A 97 -3.03 -4.85 2.96
N ARG A 98 -3.65 -4.16 1.99
CA ARG A 98 -4.62 -4.73 1.05
C ARG A 98 -4.16 -4.46 -0.36
N VAL A 99 -4.30 -5.46 -1.22
CA VAL A 99 -3.82 -5.43 -2.60
C VAL A 99 -4.99 -5.65 -3.55
N ALA A 100 -5.19 -4.71 -4.47
CA ALA A 100 -6.17 -4.83 -5.55
C ALA A 100 -5.43 -4.81 -6.89
N VAL A 101 -5.84 -5.67 -7.83
CA VAL A 101 -5.22 -5.75 -9.16
C VAL A 101 -6.25 -5.46 -10.23
N ALA A 102 -5.90 -4.59 -11.17
CA ALA A 102 -6.73 -4.23 -12.32
C ALA A 102 -5.86 -4.11 -13.57
N ASP A 103 -6.42 -4.35 -14.76
CA ASP A 103 -5.73 -4.09 -16.02
C ASP A 103 -6.34 -2.86 -16.70
N THR A 104 -5.50 -1.88 -16.96
CA THR A 104 -5.86 -0.57 -17.50
C THR A 104 -5.52 -0.41 -18.98
N SER A 105 -5.07 -1.48 -19.63
CA SER A 105 -4.73 -1.53 -21.04
C SER A 105 -5.95 -1.43 -21.96
N THR A 106 -5.70 -1.15 -23.24
CA THR A 106 -6.71 -1.20 -24.30
C THR A 106 -6.99 -2.61 -24.83
N LEU A 107 -6.50 -3.66 -24.16
CA LEU A 107 -6.73 -5.06 -24.56
C LEU A 107 -8.21 -5.44 -24.45
N PRO A 108 -8.67 -6.48 -25.18
CA PRO A 108 -9.99 -7.07 -24.98
C PRO A 108 -10.24 -7.47 -23.51
N VAL A 109 -11.51 -7.37 -23.07
CA VAL A 109 -11.91 -7.64 -21.67
C VAL A 109 -11.41 -9.00 -21.18
N TYR A 110 -11.55 -10.05 -22.00
CA TYR A 110 -11.13 -11.41 -21.63
C TYR A 110 -9.61 -11.51 -21.41
N GLN A 111 -8.80 -10.79 -22.20
CA GLN A 111 -7.34 -10.76 -22.03
C GLN A 111 -6.95 -9.99 -20.78
N ARG A 112 -7.62 -8.87 -20.51
CA ARG A 112 -7.43 -8.11 -19.27
C ARG A 112 -7.75 -8.95 -18.03
N GLN A 113 -8.88 -9.66 -18.05
CA GLN A 113 -9.28 -10.56 -16.96
C GLN A 113 -8.27 -11.69 -16.76
N ALA A 114 -7.79 -12.32 -17.85
CA ALA A 114 -6.78 -13.35 -17.76
C ALA A 114 -5.46 -12.83 -17.14
N ARG A 115 -5.04 -11.62 -17.51
CA ARG A 115 -3.84 -10.98 -16.92
C ARG A 115 -4.02 -10.65 -15.45
N VAL A 116 -5.18 -10.10 -15.08
CA VAL A 116 -5.49 -9.85 -13.67
C VAL A 116 -5.47 -11.16 -12.88
N GLN A 117 -6.18 -12.18 -13.34
CA GLN A 117 -6.24 -13.49 -12.68
C GLN A 117 -4.86 -14.12 -12.53
N ASN A 118 -4.01 -13.98 -13.55
CA ASN A 118 -2.64 -14.48 -13.53
C ASN A 118 -1.80 -13.83 -12.41
N VAL A 119 -1.95 -12.51 -12.21
CA VAL A 119 -1.28 -11.79 -11.11
C VAL A 119 -1.89 -12.14 -9.75
N TYR A 120 -3.23 -12.28 -9.66
CA TYR A 120 -3.88 -12.78 -8.43
C TYR A 120 -3.31 -14.14 -8.04
N GLN A 121 -3.28 -15.10 -8.96
CA GLN A 121 -2.75 -16.45 -8.71
C GLN A 121 -1.29 -16.39 -8.24
N TYR A 122 -0.45 -15.58 -8.90
CA TYR A 122 0.93 -15.42 -8.49
C TYR A 122 1.07 -14.87 -7.05
N PHE A 123 0.22 -13.92 -6.66
CA PHE A 123 0.22 -13.39 -5.29
C PHE A 123 -0.32 -14.41 -4.28
N GLU A 124 -1.34 -15.20 -4.63
CA GLU A 124 -1.82 -16.30 -3.80
C GLU A 124 -0.73 -17.35 -3.55
N ASP A 125 -0.06 -17.81 -4.63
CA ASP A 125 1.01 -18.81 -4.57
C ASP A 125 2.22 -18.32 -3.75
N ASN A 126 2.38 -17.01 -3.60
CA ASN A 126 3.42 -16.38 -2.79
C ASN A 126 2.92 -15.89 -1.41
N GLY A 127 1.78 -16.41 -0.94
CA GLY A 127 1.32 -16.23 0.45
C GLY A 127 0.57 -14.93 0.72
N LEU A 128 0.11 -14.22 -0.31
CA LEU A 128 -0.63 -12.96 -0.19
C LEU A 128 -2.15 -13.12 -0.29
N ALA A 129 -2.67 -14.35 -0.33
CA ALA A 129 -4.10 -14.63 -0.51
C ALA A 129 -5.04 -13.81 0.40
N LEU A 130 -4.68 -13.65 1.68
CA LEU A 130 -5.49 -12.90 2.66
C LEU A 130 -5.40 -11.37 2.50
N THR A 131 -4.46 -10.87 1.71
CA THR A 131 -4.29 -9.44 1.44
C THR A 131 -5.02 -8.99 0.19
N LEU A 132 -5.36 -9.93 -0.69
CA LEU A 132 -6.00 -9.67 -1.96
C LEU A 132 -7.46 -9.27 -1.75
N VAL A 133 -7.85 -8.15 -2.36
CA VAL A 133 -9.24 -7.65 -2.34
C VAL A 133 -9.75 -7.47 -3.77
N PRO A 134 -11.06 -7.66 -4.04
CA PRO A 134 -11.62 -7.42 -5.36
C PRO A 134 -11.41 -5.98 -5.85
N ASP A 135 -11.27 -5.82 -7.17
CA ASP A 135 -11.27 -4.51 -7.83
C ASP A 135 -12.66 -3.84 -7.73
N GLY A 136 -12.90 -3.14 -6.62
CA GLY A 136 -14.13 -2.37 -6.41
C GLY A 136 -13.89 -0.93 -5.92
N SER A 137 -12.64 -0.46 -5.84
CA SER A 137 -12.36 0.73 -5.04
C SER A 137 -11.21 1.62 -5.51
N LEU A 138 -10.74 1.55 -6.76
CA LEU A 138 -9.66 2.45 -7.23
C LEU A 138 -10.06 3.92 -6.98
N PRO A 139 -9.37 4.69 -6.11
CA PRO A 139 -9.66 6.10 -5.97
C PRO A 139 -9.43 6.77 -7.32
N ALA A 140 -10.34 7.67 -7.70
CA ALA A 140 -10.20 8.47 -8.89
C ALA A 140 -8.87 9.25 -8.80
N ARG A 141 -7.95 9.00 -9.73
CA ARG A 141 -6.78 9.85 -9.92
C ARG A 141 -7.28 11.26 -10.29
N PRO A 142 -6.62 12.35 -9.88
CA PRO A 142 -6.96 13.68 -10.37
C PRO A 142 -7.08 13.67 -11.90
N ALA A 143 -8.19 14.20 -12.40
CA ALA A 143 -8.54 14.18 -13.81
C ALA A 143 -7.42 14.84 -14.64
N GLY A 144 -6.96 14.14 -15.69
CA GLY A 144 -6.00 14.67 -16.66
C GLY A 144 -4.58 14.08 -16.63
N ALA A 145 -4.20 13.28 -15.62
CA ALA A 145 -2.90 12.63 -15.62
C ALA A 145 -2.89 11.35 -16.51
N PRO A 146 -1.97 11.20 -17.48
CA PRO A 146 -1.88 10.02 -18.34
C PRO A 146 -1.80 8.73 -17.53
N ARG A 147 -2.74 7.81 -17.74
CA ARG A 147 -2.74 6.50 -17.05
C ARG A 147 -1.74 5.59 -17.76
N PRO A 148 -0.69 5.11 -17.07
CA PRO A 148 0.20 4.13 -17.66
C PRO A 148 -0.60 2.89 -18.05
N GLN A 149 -0.43 2.41 -19.27
CA GLN A 149 -1.18 1.26 -19.79
C GLN A 149 -0.52 -0.03 -19.28
N GLY A 150 -1.28 -0.87 -18.59
CA GLY A 150 -0.76 -2.12 -18.04
C GLY A 150 -1.55 -2.66 -16.86
N VAL A 151 -0.96 -3.63 -16.15
CA VAL A 151 -1.55 -4.16 -14.91
C VAL A 151 -1.21 -3.23 -13.76
N ALA A 152 -2.24 -2.61 -13.20
CA ALA A 152 -2.20 -1.77 -12.03
C ALA A 152 -2.41 -2.60 -10.77
N ILE A 153 -1.44 -2.54 -9.86
CA ILE A 153 -1.47 -3.16 -8.54
C ILE A 153 -1.53 -2.02 -7.52
N ARG A 154 -2.66 -1.91 -6.84
CA ARG A 154 -2.86 -0.92 -5.80
C ARG A 154 -2.65 -1.55 -4.44
N ILE A 155 -1.77 -0.94 -3.66
CA ILE A 155 -1.42 -1.37 -2.32
C ILE A 155 -1.93 -0.29 -1.37
N THR A 156 -2.86 -0.65 -0.49
CA THR A 156 -3.44 0.26 0.50
C THR A 156 -3.01 -0.20 1.89
N LEU A 157 -2.64 0.73 2.75
CA LEU A 157 -2.39 0.42 4.15
C LEU A 157 -3.72 0.21 4.88
N ASP A 158 -3.85 -0.93 5.53
CA ASP A 158 -4.94 -1.27 6.44
C ASP A 158 -4.36 -1.52 7.83
N CYS A 159 -4.10 -0.42 8.53
CA CYS A 159 -3.52 -0.43 9.86
C CYS A 159 -4.61 -0.76 10.89
N PRO A 160 -4.50 -1.86 11.65
CA PRO A 160 -5.45 -2.11 12.73
C PRO A 160 -5.36 -0.98 13.76
N ALA A 161 -6.50 -0.36 14.09
CA ALA A 161 -6.57 0.80 14.98
C ALA A 161 -6.06 0.51 16.40
N ASN A 162 -6.06 -0.77 16.80
CA ASN A 162 -5.58 -1.24 18.08
C ASN A 162 -4.56 -2.36 17.84
N ALA A 163 -3.26 -2.06 17.90
CA ALA A 163 -2.32 -3.07 18.35
C ALA A 163 -2.66 -3.34 19.81
N SER A 164 -3.50 -4.33 20.06
CA SER A 164 -3.80 -4.79 21.41
C SER A 164 -2.45 -5.09 22.07
N ARG A 165 -2.00 -4.22 22.99
CA ARG A 165 -0.93 -4.58 23.93
C ARG A 165 -1.48 -5.80 24.65
N GLY A 166 -0.95 -6.98 24.32
CA GLY A 166 -1.35 -8.21 24.95
C GLY A 166 -1.30 -8.05 26.46
N THR A 167 -2.47 -8.01 27.09
CA THR A 167 -2.61 -8.24 28.52
C THR A 167 -2.23 -9.69 28.74
N TRP A 168 -1.05 -9.92 29.34
CA TRP A 168 -0.54 -11.20 29.87
C TRP A 168 -1.25 -12.44 29.32
N GLY A 169 -1.03 -12.71 28.03
CA GLY A 169 -1.69 -13.79 27.32
C GLY A 169 -1.12 -13.84 25.91
N VAL A 170 -0.48 -14.96 25.59
CA VAL A 170 0.11 -15.33 24.31
C VAL A 170 -0.86 -15.14 23.14
N GLY A 171 -0.95 -13.92 22.61
CA GLY A 171 -1.56 -13.60 21.32
C GLY A 171 -0.53 -12.87 20.46
N PRO A 172 -0.49 -13.10 19.13
CA PRO A 172 0.45 -12.39 18.26
C PRO A 172 0.16 -10.89 18.35
N VAL A 173 1.20 -10.12 18.66
CA VAL A 173 1.15 -8.65 18.58
C VAL A 173 0.95 -8.32 17.12
N LEU A 174 -0.25 -7.88 16.75
CA LEU A 174 -0.51 -7.41 15.39
C LEU A 174 0.32 -6.15 15.15
N PRO A 175 1.03 -6.05 14.02
CA PRO A 175 1.76 -4.83 13.70
C PRO A 175 0.79 -3.67 13.53
N SER A 176 1.22 -2.49 13.95
CA SER A 176 0.49 -1.22 13.82
C SER A 176 1.35 -0.19 13.12
N CYS A 177 0.70 0.79 12.52
CA CYS A 177 1.37 1.92 11.86
C CYS A 177 1.91 2.88 12.93
N HIS A 178 3.25 2.93 13.06
CA HIS A 178 4.01 3.72 14.03
C HIS A 178 5.10 4.55 13.35
#